data_AF-A0AAX1N121-F1
#
_entry.id   AF-A0AAX1N121-F1
#
_cell.length_a   1.000
_cell.length_b   1.000
_cell.length_c   1.000
_cell.angle_alpha   90.00
_cell.angle_beta   90.00
_cell.angle_gamma   90.00
#
_symmetry.space_group_name_H-M   'P 1'
#
loop_
_entity.id
_entity.type
_entity.pdbx_description
1 polymer ?
#
loop_
_entity_poly.entity_id
_entity_poly.type
_entity_poly.pdbx_seq_one_letter_code
_entity_poly.pdbx_strand_id
1 'polypeptide(L)'
;MKAIITRTNYHPLQTTGHFQLLDNDGVEIFCCDTLELPWKENKNRISCIPLGHYKATFRTIGAYANRSFHIQELDGGEVKGRSHILIHSGNFFTDTKGCVLLGRGYADISLKKRNIEQDNVLDLLNSGNTISELIGLTCDFTLEIVSSQEEKISDETAELSIKDKDFVRVNVKSTLNLRSEPSTQSSIIKRLQNDTLLEVIGIKGEWAEVKSVGVEGWVSIRYIDQFDDKGQVNVENGYLNIRAEGDINASKVIEDGLLTGEEVRVISKNKDWLKVVAREFSGFVHNEYLKKEI
;
A
#
# COMPACT_ATOMS: atom_id res chain seq x y z
N MET A 1 5.20 -21.19 18.47
CA MET A 1 4.76 -20.47 17.26
C MET A 1 4.35 -19.06 17.61
N LYS A 2 4.73 -18.10 16.77
CA LYS A 2 4.44 -16.68 16.92
C LYS A 2 3.66 -16.22 15.70
N ALA A 3 2.57 -15.50 15.89
CA ALA A 3 1.89 -14.80 14.83
C ALA A 3 2.10 -13.29 14.95
N ILE A 4 2.10 -12.61 13.81
CA ILE A 4 2.22 -11.16 13.71
C ILE A 4 1.08 -10.68 12.81
N ILE A 5 0.30 -9.69 13.29
CA ILE A 5 -0.62 -8.91 12.46
C ILE A 5 -0.01 -7.54 12.26
N THR A 6 0.27 -7.20 11.01
CA THR A 6 0.75 -5.88 10.60
C THR A 6 -0.37 -5.13 9.91
N ARG A 7 -0.91 -4.09 10.55
CA ARG A 7 -1.94 -3.22 9.96
C ARG A 7 -1.32 -2.29 8.94
N THR A 8 -1.84 -2.28 7.72
CA THR A 8 -1.25 -1.55 6.58
C THR A 8 -2.13 -0.41 6.07
N ASN A 9 -3.45 -0.49 6.23
CA ASN A 9 -4.36 0.54 5.72
C ASN A 9 -5.55 0.77 6.65
N TYR A 10 -5.82 2.05 6.94
CA TYR A 10 -6.84 2.51 7.87
C TYR A 10 -7.93 3.28 7.13
N HIS A 11 -8.97 2.56 6.72
CA HIS A 11 -10.15 3.14 6.09
C HIS A 11 -11.19 3.54 7.15
N PRO A 12 -12.03 4.57 6.92
CA PRO A 12 -13.07 4.96 7.88
C PRO A 12 -14.05 3.85 8.29
N LEU A 13 -14.20 2.82 7.45
CA LEU A 13 -15.09 1.66 7.68
C LEU A 13 -14.35 0.39 8.11
N GLN A 14 -13.03 0.28 7.86
CA GLN A 14 -12.28 -0.94 8.13
C GLN A 14 -10.77 -0.69 8.24
N THR A 15 -10.07 -1.59 8.94
CA THR A 15 -8.62 -1.67 8.93
C THR A 15 -8.20 -2.96 8.24
N THR A 16 -7.26 -2.89 7.31
CA THR A 16 -6.69 -4.05 6.62
C THR A 16 -5.22 -4.20 6.94
N GLY A 17 -4.71 -5.43 6.81
CA GLY A 17 -3.34 -5.76 7.15
C GLY A 17 -2.95 -7.16 6.67
N HIS A 18 -1.79 -7.61 7.13
CA HIS A 18 -1.27 -8.95 6.86
C HIS A 18 -1.09 -9.71 8.16
N PHE A 19 -1.34 -11.02 8.10
CA PHE A 19 -1.09 -11.97 9.17
C PHE A 19 0.02 -12.91 8.73
N GLN A 20 1.02 -13.09 9.57
CA GLN A 20 2.11 -14.05 9.39
C GLN A 20 2.13 -15.00 10.59
N LEU A 21 2.38 -16.28 10.35
CA LEU A 21 2.66 -17.28 11.38
C LEU A 21 4.08 -17.81 11.18
N LEU A 22 4.86 -17.70 12.23
CA LEU A 22 6.23 -18.17 12.32
C LEU A 22 6.29 -19.43 13.19
N ASP A 23 7.09 -20.40 12.76
CA ASP A 23 7.43 -21.56 13.58
C ASP A 23 8.37 -21.17 14.73
N ASN A 24 8.95 -22.17 15.42
CA ASN A 24 9.83 -21.92 16.55
C ASN A 24 11.23 -21.45 16.14
N ASP A 25 11.61 -21.66 14.88
CA ASP A 25 12.90 -21.24 14.31
C ASP A 25 12.78 -19.86 13.62
N GLY A 26 11.58 -19.25 13.64
CA GLY A 26 11.31 -17.94 13.05
C GLY A 26 11.01 -17.99 11.56
N VAL A 27 10.78 -19.18 10.99
CA VAL A 27 10.45 -19.36 9.58
C VAL A 27 8.96 -19.14 9.37
N GLU A 28 8.60 -18.34 8.36
CA GLU A 28 7.21 -18.16 7.96
C GLU A 28 6.65 -19.47 7.38
N ILE A 29 5.60 -19.98 8.02
CA ILE A 29 4.91 -21.21 7.62
C ILE A 29 3.50 -20.96 7.11
N PHE A 30 2.97 -19.74 7.32
CA PHE A 30 1.66 -19.34 6.81
C PHE A 30 1.53 -17.81 6.79
N CYS A 31 0.95 -17.29 5.72
CA CYS A 31 0.57 -15.89 5.62
C CYS A 31 -0.79 -15.71 4.94
N CYS A 32 -1.47 -14.62 5.31
CA CYS A 32 -2.76 -14.23 4.75
C CYS A 32 -3.06 -12.74 5.02
N ASP A 33 -4.21 -12.29 4.57
CA ASP A 33 -4.70 -10.93 4.71
C ASP A 33 -5.71 -10.82 5.86
N THR A 34 -5.76 -9.64 6.49
CA THR A 34 -6.66 -9.36 7.62
C THR A 34 -7.69 -8.28 7.30
N LEU A 35 -8.84 -8.36 7.96
CA LEU A 35 -9.84 -7.29 7.98
C LEU A 35 -10.41 -7.12 9.39
N GLU A 36 -10.43 -5.88 9.86
CA GLU A 36 -10.95 -5.47 11.16
C GLU A 36 -11.83 -4.21 11.04
N LEU A 37 -12.54 -3.85 12.11
CA LEU A 37 -13.16 -2.53 12.24
C LEU A 37 -12.07 -1.42 12.37
N PRO A 38 -12.39 -0.15 12.12
CA PRO A 38 -11.47 0.95 12.39
C PRO A 38 -11.19 1.08 13.90
N TRP A 39 -10.07 1.71 14.25
CA TRP A 39 -9.82 2.09 15.64
C TRP A 39 -10.85 3.09 16.13
N LYS A 40 -11.50 2.78 17.25
CA LYS A 40 -12.47 3.62 17.94
C LYS A 40 -12.21 3.59 19.44
N GLU A 41 -10.98 3.89 19.83
CA GLU A 41 -10.57 4.04 21.24
C GLU A 41 -10.83 2.76 22.07
N ASN A 42 -10.50 1.59 21.50
CA ASN A 42 -10.75 0.28 22.12
C ASN A 42 -12.21 0.06 22.57
N LYS A 43 -13.20 0.71 21.94
CA LYS A 43 -14.60 0.52 22.30
C LYS A 43 -15.07 -0.89 21.95
N ASN A 44 -15.74 -1.53 22.92
CA ASN A 44 -16.21 -2.89 22.78
C ASN A 44 -17.17 -3.02 21.58
N ARG A 45 -16.95 -4.05 20.76
CA ARG A 45 -17.75 -4.42 19.59
C ARG A 45 -17.75 -3.47 18.40
N ILE A 46 -17.03 -2.35 18.48
CA ILE A 46 -17.01 -1.32 17.42
C ILE A 46 -15.60 -0.88 17.02
N SER A 47 -14.57 -1.30 17.75
CA SER A 47 -13.16 -1.02 17.47
C SER A 47 -12.41 -2.30 17.14
N CYS A 48 -11.39 -2.21 16.27
CA CYS A 48 -10.32 -3.19 16.28
C CYS A 48 -9.63 -3.26 17.65
N ILE A 49 -8.96 -4.39 17.91
CA ILE A 49 -8.17 -4.64 19.12
C ILE A 49 -6.99 -3.66 19.20
N PRO A 50 -6.52 -3.23 20.39
CA PRO A 50 -5.31 -2.41 20.49
C PRO A 50 -4.09 -3.11 19.89
N LEU A 51 -3.06 -2.31 19.59
CA LEU A 51 -1.74 -2.84 19.28
C LEU A 51 -1.12 -3.42 20.56
N GLY A 52 -0.26 -4.41 20.41
CA GLY A 52 0.40 -5.06 21.54
C GLY A 52 0.55 -6.57 21.39
N HIS A 53 0.79 -7.21 22.55
CA HIS A 53 1.10 -8.62 22.64
C HIS A 53 -0.04 -9.38 23.33
N TYR A 54 -0.45 -10.47 22.71
CA TYR A 54 -1.61 -11.26 23.08
C TYR A 54 -1.31 -12.75 22.98
N LYS A 55 -2.24 -13.55 23.48
CA LYS A 55 -2.31 -14.99 23.22
C LYS A 55 -3.55 -15.29 22.39
N ALA A 56 -3.43 -16.15 21.39
CA ALA A 56 -4.56 -16.65 20.63
C ALA A 56 -4.73 -18.15 20.89
N THR A 57 -5.86 -18.55 21.47
CA THR A 57 -6.16 -19.96 21.78
C THR A 57 -7.28 -20.48 20.90
N PHE A 58 -7.05 -21.60 20.21
CA PHE A 58 -8.09 -22.27 19.44
C PHE A 58 -9.24 -22.71 20.34
N ARG A 59 -10.46 -22.54 19.83
CA ARG A 59 -11.68 -22.99 20.50
C ARG A 59 -12.74 -23.44 19.51
N THR A 60 -13.58 -24.34 19.99
CA THR A 60 -14.80 -24.80 19.30
C THR A 60 -15.99 -24.64 20.24
N ILE A 61 -17.04 -23.93 19.82
CA ILE A 61 -18.31 -23.89 20.57
C ILE A 61 -19.44 -24.46 19.71
N GLY A 62 -20.23 -25.37 20.28
CA GLY A 62 -21.50 -25.84 19.73
C GLY A 62 -21.39 -26.83 18.58
N ALA A 63 -22.55 -27.33 18.13
CA ALA A 63 -22.67 -28.34 17.07
C ALA A 63 -22.33 -27.83 15.66
N TYR A 64 -22.36 -26.50 15.46
CA TYR A 64 -21.91 -25.84 14.24
C TYR A 64 -20.63 -25.07 14.58
N ALA A 65 -19.51 -25.74 14.36
CA ALA A 65 -18.18 -25.29 14.76
C ALA A 65 -17.82 -23.92 14.16
N ASN A 66 -18.03 -22.85 14.93
CA ASN A 66 -17.37 -21.57 14.70
C ASN A 66 -15.91 -21.69 15.16
N ARG A 67 -15.15 -22.46 14.40
CA ARG A 67 -13.72 -22.69 14.57
C ARG A 67 -13.01 -21.33 14.54
N SER A 68 -12.45 -20.94 15.67
CA SER A 68 -11.89 -19.60 15.87
C SER A 68 -10.77 -19.65 16.88
N PHE A 69 -9.92 -18.63 16.87
CA PHE A 69 -8.96 -18.39 17.94
C PHE A 69 -9.46 -17.23 18.81
N HIS A 70 -9.52 -17.43 20.12
CA HIS A 70 -9.85 -16.36 21.06
C HIS A 70 -8.58 -15.61 21.41
N ILE A 71 -8.59 -14.30 21.16
CA ILE A 71 -7.51 -13.40 21.54
C ILE A 71 -7.71 -12.97 23.00
N GLN A 72 -6.68 -13.22 23.80
CA GLN A 72 -6.63 -13.02 25.23
C GLN A 72 -5.38 -12.21 25.59
N GLU A 73 -5.39 -11.61 26.78
CA GLU A 73 -4.16 -11.12 27.41
C GLU A 73 -3.19 -12.30 27.64
N LEU A 74 -1.91 -12.01 27.87
CA LEU A 74 -0.88 -13.04 28.06
C LEU A 74 -1.14 -13.93 29.29
N ASP A 75 -1.87 -13.44 30.29
CA ASP A 75 -2.29 -14.20 31.48
C ASP A 75 -3.52 -15.11 31.24
N GLY A 76 -4.08 -15.09 30.01
CA GLY A 76 -5.29 -15.82 29.64
C GLY A 76 -6.60 -15.10 29.97
N GLY A 77 -6.54 -13.87 30.50
CA GLY A 77 -7.70 -13.01 30.69
C GLY A 77 -8.26 -12.47 29.39
N GLU A 78 -9.51 -11.98 29.42
CA GLU A 78 -10.05 -11.20 28.30
C GLU A 78 -9.25 -9.91 28.11
N VAL A 79 -9.07 -9.50 26.86
CA VAL A 79 -8.42 -8.23 26.52
C VAL A 79 -9.09 -7.07 27.26
N LYS A 80 -8.30 -6.23 27.92
CA LYS A 80 -8.83 -5.18 28.82
C LYS A 80 -9.88 -4.30 28.12
N GLY A 81 -11.08 -4.25 28.69
CA GLY A 81 -12.20 -3.46 28.15
C GLY A 81 -12.95 -4.13 26.99
N ARG A 82 -12.61 -5.37 26.64
CA ARG A 82 -13.18 -6.16 25.54
C ARG A 82 -13.64 -7.53 26.05
N SER A 83 -14.38 -8.22 25.20
CA SER A 83 -14.90 -9.55 25.48
C SER A 83 -14.98 -10.33 24.19
N HIS A 84 -14.48 -11.57 24.18
CA HIS A 84 -14.60 -12.51 23.08
C HIS A 84 -14.13 -11.96 21.74
N ILE A 85 -12.93 -11.36 21.71
CA ILE A 85 -12.27 -11.00 20.46
C ILE A 85 -11.80 -12.30 19.80
N LEU A 86 -12.25 -12.55 18.57
CA LEU A 86 -11.93 -13.78 17.85
C LEU A 86 -11.13 -13.50 16.58
N ILE A 87 -10.33 -14.48 16.17
CA ILE A 87 -9.85 -14.63 14.80
C ILE A 87 -10.76 -15.67 14.14
N HIS A 88 -11.49 -15.28 13.10
CA HIS A 88 -12.45 -16.16 12.43
C HIS A 88 -12.64 -15.83 10.95
N SER A 89 -13.42 -16.66 10.26
CA SER A 89 -13.76 -16.42 8.87
C SER A 89 -14.85 -15.37 8.75
N GLY A 90 -14.68 -14.44 7.83
CA GLY A 90 -15.65 -13.45 7.39
C GLY A 90 -15.10 -12.71 6.18
N ASN A 91 -15.98 -12.05 5.43
CA ASN A 91 -15.60 -11.42 4.17
C ASN A 91 -15.74 -9.90 4.25
N PHE A 92 -16.79 -9.42 4.93
CA PHE A 92 -17.11 -7.99 5.01
C PHE A 92 -16.75 -7.44 6.39
N PHE A 93 -16.45 -6.14 6.49
CA PHE A 93 -16.29 -5.48 7.79
C PHE A 93 -17.56 -5.57 8.68
N THR A 94 -18.72 -5.78 8.07
CA THR A 94 -19.99 -6.02 8.77
C THR A 94 -20.12 -7.43 9.36
N ASP A 95 -19.28 -8.38 8.94
CA ASP A 95 -19.21 -9.73 9.51
C ASP A 95 -18.49 -9.75 10.87
N THR A 96 -17.82 -8.65 11.23
CA THR A 96 -17.08 -8.52 12.49
C THR A 96 -17.70 -7.48 13.42
N LYS A 97 -17.59 -7.73 14.73
CA LYS A 97 -17.92 -6.78 15.80
C LYS A 97 -16.66 -6.55 16.63
N GLY A 98 -15.59 -6.12 15.95
CA GLY A 98 -14.27 -5.92 16.53
C GLY A 98 -13.49 -7.22 16.80
N CYS A 99 -13.78 -8.26 16.03
CA CYS A 99 -12.96 -9.44 15.80
C CYS A 99 -11.99 -9.20 14.62
N VAL A 100 -11.04 -10.11 14.43
CA VAL A 100 -10.13 -10.15 13.29
C VAL A 100 -10.63 -11.19 12.28
N LEU A 101 -10.81 -10.77 11.02
CA LEU A 101 -11.14 -11.67 9.93
C LEU A 101 -9.88 -12.04 9.15
N LEU A 102 -9.74 -13.30 8.74
CA LEU A 102 -8.63 -13.78 7.90
C LEU A 102 -9.13 -14.31 6.55
N GLY A 103 -8.35 -14.04 5.50
CA GLY A 103 -8.64 -14.45 4.13
C GLY A 103 -7.44 -14.20 3.21
N ARG A 104 -7.59 -14.46 1.90
CA ARG A 104 -6.52 -14.31 0.91
C ARG A 104 -6.98 -13.50 -0.28
N GLY A 105 -6.42 -12.31 -0.40
CA GLY A 105 -6.75 -11.31 -1.39
C GLY A 105 -7.96 -10.46 -1.00
N TYR A 106 -8.07 -9.33 -1.68
CA TYR A 106 -9.17 -8.38 -1.54
C TYR A 106 -9.86 -8.15 -2.88
N ALA A 107 -11.19 -8.02 -2.85
CA ALA A 107 -11.95 -7.49 -3.98
C ALA A 107 -13.23 -6.80 -3.47
N ASP A 108 -13.77 -5.88 -4.26
CA ASP A 108 -15.10 -5.32 -4.02
C ASP A 108 -16.14 -6.33 -4.56
N ILE A 109 -16.72 -7.12 -3.65
CA ILE A 109 -17.57 -8.26 -4.03
C ILE A 109 -19.05 -7.95 -3.84
N SER A 110 -19.84 -8.21 -4.89
CA SER A 110 -21.30 -8.25 -4.75
C SER A 110 -21.76 -9.66 -4.39
N LEU A 111 -22.66 -9.76 -3.42
CA LEU A 111 -23.33 -11.00 -3.04
C LEU A 111 -24.84 -10.84 -3.09
N LYS A 112 -25.42 -11.23 -4.23
CA LYS A 112 -26.88 -11.19 -4.47
C LYS A 112 -27.69 -11.90 -3.38
N LYS A 113 -27.20 -13.02 -2.84
CA LYS A 113 -27.88 -13.78 -1.77
C LYS A 113 -27.99 -13.00 -0.44
N ARG A 114 -27.12 -12.02 -0.22
CA ARG A 114 -27.07 -11.19 0.99
C ARG A 114 -27.50 -9.75 0.74
N ASN A 115 -27.98 -9.42 -0.47
CA ASN A 115 -28.24 -8.04 -0.91
C ASN A 115 -27.05 -7.10 -0.68
N ILE A 116 -25.84 -7.60 -0.96
CA ILE A 116 -24.62 -6.79 -0.92
C ILE A 116 -24.27 -6.42 -2.36
N GLU A 117 -24.25 -5.13 -2.63
CA GLU A 117 -23.77 -4.54 -3.88
C GLU A 117 -22.32 -4.08 -3.72
N GLN A 118 -21.68 -3.76 -4.84
CA GLN A 118 -20.35 -3.17 -4.81
C GLN A 118 -20.40 -1.77 -4.21
N ASP A 119 -19.62 -1.52 -3.16
CA ASP A 119 -19.63 -0.27 -2.40
C ASP A 119 -18.28 0.48 -2.43
N ASN A 120 -17.33 0.01 -3.26
CA ASN A 120 -15.94 0.46 -3.33
C ASN A 120 -15.14 0.25 -2.03
N VAL A 121 -15.61 -0.61 -1.13
CA VAL A 121 -14.87 -1.10 0.03
C VAL A 121 -14.28 -2.46 -0.32
N LEU A 122 -13.06 -2.73 0.16
CA LEU A 122 -12.37 -3.98 -0.12
C LEU A 122 -12.85 -5.08 0.81
N ASP A 123 -13.38 -6.16 0.26
CA ASP A 123 -13.80 -7.33 1.01
C ASP A 123 -12.75 -8.44 0.95
N LEU A 124 -12.68 -9.20 2.03
CA LEU A 124 -11.75 -10.30 2.21
C LEU A 124 -12.24 -11.54 1.43
N LEU A 125 -11.35 -12.20 0.70
CA LEU A 125 -11.67 -13.39 -0.08
C LEU A 125 -11.21 -14.69 0.62
N ASN A 126 -11.78 -15.83 0.25
CA ASN A 126 -11.30 -17.16 0.69
C ASN A 126 -11.19 -17.39 2.22
N SER A 127 -12.01 -16.70 3.01
CA SER A 127 -11.89 -16.66 4.47
C SER A 127 -12.05 -18.03 5.16
N GLY A 128 -13.01 -18.85 4.71
CA GLY A 128 -13.25 -20.18 5.27
C GLY A 128 -12.08 -21.17 5.06
N ASN A 129 -11.46 -21.16 3.88
CA ASN A 129 -10.30 -21.99 3.58
C ASN A 129 -9.07 -21.52 4.37
N THR A 130 -8.87 -20.21 4.45
CA THR A 130 -7.75 -19.59 5.17
C THR A 130 -7.74 -19.97 6.65
N ILE A 131 -8.90 -19.88 7.31
CA ILE A 131 -9.04 -20.31 8.71
C ILE A 131 -8.83 -21.83 8.87
N SER A 132 -9.36 -22.63 7.94
CA SER A 132 -9.20 -24.09 7.99
C SER A 132 -7.74 -24.52 7.91
N GLU A 133 -6.95 -23.85 7.09
CA GLU A 133 -5.51 -24.10 6.95
C GLU A 133 -4.75 -23.67 8.20
N LEU A 134 -5.01 -22.47 8.74
CA LEU A 134 -4.38 -22.02 9.98
C LEU A 134 -4.62 -23.00 11.15
N ILE A 135 -5.84 -23.51 11.28
CA ILE A 135 -6.18 -24.51 12.30
C ILE A 135 -5.44 -25.84 12.08
N GLY A 136 -5.19 -26.21 10.82
CA GLY A 136 -4.40 -27.40 10.49
C GLY A 136 -2.93 -27.29 10.88
N LEU A 137 -2.42 -26.07 11.04
CA LEU A 137 -1.03 -25.79 11.40
C LEU A 137 -0.82 -25.65 12.91
N THR A 138 -1.80 -25.08 13.62
CA THR A 138 -1.61 -24.77 15.05
C THR A 138 -2.91 -24.74 15.86
N CYS A 139 -2.77 -25.02 17.16
CA CYS A 139 -3.83 -24.92 18.16
C CYS A 139 -3.75 -23.62 18.97
N ASP A 140 -2.55 -23.09 19.21
CA ASP A 140 -2.35 -21.85 19.94
C ASP A 140 -1.06 -21.15 19.51
N PHE A 141 -1.03 -19.83 19.66
CA PHE A 141 0.15 -19.03 19.33
C PHE A 141 0.16 -17.74 20.14
N THR A 142 1.35 -17.19 20.34
CA THR A 142 1.50 -15.80 20.78
C THR A 142 1.21 -14.91 19.58
N LEU A 143 0.50 -13.81 19.79
CA LEU A 143 0.12 -12.88 18.75
C LEU A 143 0.70 -11.51 19.07
N GLU A 144 1.42 -10.94 18.13
CA GLU A 144 1.84 -9.54 18.14
C GLU A 144 1.00 -8.77 17.13
N ILE A 145 0.45 -7.63 17.51
CA ILE A 145 -0.30 -6.75 16.62
C ILE A 145 0.43 -5.42 16.56
N VAL A 146 0.94 -5.10 15.38
CA VAL A 146 1.71 -3.90 15.09
C VAL A 146 1.02 -3.08 14.00
N SER A 147 1.34 -1.79 13.98
CA SER A 147 1.04 -0.94 12.83
C SER A 147 2.29 -0.84 11.96
N SER A 148 2.12 -0.98 10.65
CA SER A 148 3.19 -0.61 9.69
C SER A 148 3.61 0.86 9.82
N GLN A 149 2.81 1.70 10.50
CA GLN A 149 3.15 3.08 10.83
C GLN A 149 3.95 3.21 12.15
N GLU A 150 3.93 2.22 13.06
CA GLU A 150 4.61 2.26 14.37
C GLU A 150 5.97 1.55 14.39
N GLU A 151 6.30 0.72 13.39
CA GLU A 151 7.66 0.14 13.23
C GLU A 151 8.74 1.17 12.84
N LYS A 152 8.40 2.47 12.78
CA LYS A 152 9.33 3.57 12.48
C LYS A 152 9.89 4.30 13.70
N ILE A 153 9.97 3.66 14.87
CA ILE A 153 10.66 4.24 16.05
C ILE A 153 11.66 3.26 16.67
N SER A 154 12.65 2.85 15.87
CA SER A 154 14.04 2.74 16.33
C SER A 154 14.94 2.57 15.11
N ASP A 155 15.67 3.63 14.79
CA ASP A 155 16.86 3.68 13.93
C ASP A 155 16.77 3.03 12.54
N GLU A 156 16.01 3.68 11.65
CA GLU A 156 16.45 4.10 10.30
C GLU A 156 15.30 4.92 9.67
N THR A 157 15.22 6.19 10.07
CA THR A 157 14.23 7.14 9.54
C THR A 157 14.53 7.50 8.09
N ALA A 158 13.92 6.79 7.15
CA ALA A 158 13.48 7.33 5.87
C ALA A 158 11.95 7.30 5.83
N GLU A 159 11.31 8.35 6.33
CA GLU A 159 9.95 8.70 5.94
C GLU A 159 9.95 9.01 4.44
N LEU A 160 9.22 8.24 3.63
CA LEU A 160 8.75 8.75 2.34
C LEU A 160 7.68 9.82 2.64
N SER A 161 8.15 11.00 3.01
CA SER A 161 7.36 12.22 2.95
C SER A 161 7.45 12.69 1.51
N ILE A 162 6.33 12.71 0.78
CA ILE A 162 6.26 13.40 -0.51
C ILE A 162 6.54 14.88 -0.24
N LYS A 163 7.72 15.35 -0.62
CA LYS A 163 8.17 16.75 -0.50
C LYS A 163 7.95 17.48 -1.83
N ASP A 164 8.00 18.80 -1.77
CA ASP A 164 8.06 19.62 -2.98
C ASP A 164 9.27 19.18 -3.84
N LYS A 165 9.04 19.01 -5.14
CA LYS A 165 9.96 18.45 -6.16
C LYS A 165 10.12 16.93 -6.17
N ASP A 166 9.31 16.19 -5.42
CA ASP A 166 9.26 14.74 -5.56
C ASP A 166 8.52 14.33 -6.84
N PHE A 167 9.00 13.25 -7.45
CA PHE A 167 8.32 12.60 -8.56
C PHE A 167 7.44 11.49 -7.99
N VAL A 168 6.20 11.49 -8.43
CA VAL A 168 5.17 10.57 -7.97
C VAL A 168 4.45 9.96 -9.17
N ARG A 169 3.93 8.76 -8.99
CA ARG A 169 3.23 7.99 -10.01
C ARG A 169 1.78 7.80 -9.62
N VAL A 170 0.86 8.08 -10.54
CA VAL A 170 -0.56 7.80 -10.35
C VAL A 170 -0.78 6.29 -10.17
N ASN A 171 -1.46 5.91 -9.09
CA ASN A 171 -1.81 4.53 -8.77
C ASN A 171 -3.34 4.40 -8.63
N VAL A 172 -4.01 4.04 -9.72
CA VAL A 172 -5.48 3.93 -9.82
C VAL A 172 -5.88 2.84 -10.81
N LYS A 173 -7.04 2.20 -10.60
CA LYS A 173 -7.56 1.17 -11.53
C LYS A 173 -8.16 1.73 -12.83
N SER A 174 -8.49 3.02 -12.86
CA SER A 174 -9.13 3.67 -14.01
C SER A 174 -8.44 4.99 -14.35
N THR A 175 -8.90 6.11 -13.79
CA THR A 175 -8.29 7.42 -13.99
C THR A 175 -8.35 8.27 -12.74
N LEU A 176 -7.32 9.07 -12.50
CA LEU A 176 -7.26 10.08 -11.45
C LEU A 176 -7.68 11.45 -11.99
N ASN A 177 -8.57 12.15 -11.29
CA ASN A 177 -8.96 13.51 -11.67
C ASN A 177 -7.91 14.52 -11.22
N LEU A 178 -7.35 15.27 -12.17
CA LEU A 178 -6.58 16.49 -11.91
C LEU A 178 -7.56 17.65 -11.80
N ARG A 179 -7.51 18.39 -10.69
CA ARG A 179 -8.50 19.39 -10.32
C ARG A 179 -7.93 20.79 -10.24
N SER A 180 -8.78 21.81 -10.39
CA SER A 180 -8.37 23.21 -10.29
C SER A 180 -7.99 23.65 -8.87
N GLU A 181 -8.52 23.00 -7.85
CA GLU A 181 -8.31 23.32 -6.44
C GLU A 181 -8.23 22.02 -5.63
N PRO A 182 -7.69 22.05 -4.39
CA PRO A 182 -7.60 20.90 -3.49
C PRO A 182 -8.97 20.56 -2.88
N SER A 183 -9.94 20.22 -3.72
CA SER A 183 -11.33 19.93 -3.32
C SER A 183 -12.00 18.99 -4.33
N THR A 184 -12.81 18.06 -3.83
CA THR A 184 -13.62 17.17 -4.69
C THR A 184 -14.74 17.89 -5.45
N GLN A 185 -15.05 19.13 -5.07
CA GLN A 185 -16.08 19.96 -5.66
C GLN A 185 -15.57 20.88 -6.78
N SER A 186 -14.24 21.03 -6.92
CA SER A 186 -13.68 21.92 -7.94
C SER A 186 -13.72 21.31 -9.33
N SER A 187 -13.51 22.12 -10.37
CA SER A 187 -13.54 21.65 -11.75
C SER A 187 -12.42 20.65 -12.04
N ILE A 188 -12.72 19.69 -12.91
CA ILE A 188 -11.75 18.69 -13.39
C ILE A 188 -11.05 19.28 -14.61
N ILE A 189 -9.74 19.51 -14.50
CA ILE A 189 -8.88 19.98 -15.58
C ILE A 189 -8.57 18.84 -16.56
N LYS A 190 -8.23 17.66 -16.02
CA LYS A 190 -7.81 16.49 -16.81
C LYS A 190 -8.08 15.19 -16.06
N ARG A 191 -8.15 14.08 -16.79
CA ARG A 191 -8.11 12.73 -16.23
C ARG A 191 -6.77 12.07 -16.56
N LEU A 192 -6.04 11.68 -15.53
CA LEU A 192 -4.73 11.04 -15.59
C LEU A 192 -4.91 9.54 -15.57
N GLN A 193 -4.17 8.81 -16.41
CA GLN A 193 -4.22 7.34 -16.44
C GLN A 193 -3.37 6.76 -15.30
N ASN A 194 -3.56 5.48 -14.98
CA ASN A 194 -2.60 4.75 -14.15
C ASN A 194 -1.17 4.89 -14.68
N ASP A 195 -0.20 4.89 -13.78
CA ASP A 195 1.23 5.07 -14.06
C ASP A 195 1.62 6.44 -14.66
N THR A 196 0.69 7.40 -14.72
CA THR A 196 1.03 8.78 -15.12
C THR A 196 1.99 9.37 -14.08
N LEU A 197 3.16 9.84 -14.51
CA LEU A 197 4.07 10.54 -13.63
C LEU A 197 3.74 12.02 -13.49
N LEU A 198 4.01 12.52 -12.30
CA LEU A 198 3.72 13.86 -11.85
C LEU A 198 4.91 14.38 -11.06
N GLU A 199 5.24 15.64 -11.28
CA GLU A 199 6.13 16.39 -10.39
C GLU A 199 5.27 17.07 -9.32
N VAL A 200 5.57 16.85 -8.05
CA VAL A 200 4.91 17.54 -6.94
C VAL A 200 5.53 18.91 -6.79
N ILE A 201 4.72 19.96 -6.84
CA ILE A 201 5.17 21.35 -6.70
C ILE A 201 4.64 22.02 -5.42
N GLY A 202 3.71 21.37 -4.72
CA GLY A 202 3.17 21.84 -3.45
C GLY A 202 2.30 20.78 -2.77
N ILE A 203 2.19 20.85 -1.45
CA ILE A 203 1.29 20.01 -0.65
C ILE A 203 0.35 20.88 0.17
N LYS A 204 -0.94 20.54 0.18
CA LYS A 204 -1.96 21.19 1.03
C LYS A 204 -2.93 20.16 1.58
N GLY A 205 -2.69 19.72 2.81
CA GLY A 205 -3.49 18.68 3.45
C GLY A 205 -3.35 17.36 2.69
N GLU A 206 -4.46 16.75 2.29
CA GLU A 206 -4.50 15.47 1.55
C GLU A 206 -4.35 15.62 0.02
N TRP A 207 -3.93 16.80 -0.43
CA TRP A 207 -3.79 17.14 -1.84
C TRP A 207 -2.36 17.53 -2.18
N ALA A 208 -1.90 17.01 -3.32
CA ALA A 208 -0.67 17.44 -3.96
C ALA A 208 -1.01 18.33 -5.15
N GLU A 209 -0.40 19.50 -5.19
CA GLU A 209 -0.29 20.30 -6.40
C GLU A 209 0.79 19.67 -7.26
N VAL A 210 0.44 19.37 -8.49
CA VAL A 210 1.26 18.58 -9.40
C VAL A 210 1.33 19.19 -10.78
N LYS A 211 2.46 18.95 -11.44
CA LYS A 211 2.67 19.26 -12.83
C LYS A 211 2.69 17.97 -13.64
N SER A 212 1.77 17.89 -14.60
CA SER A 212 1.76 16.91 -15.69
C SER A 212 2.12 17.65 -16.97
N VAL A 213 2.67 16.98 -17.99
CA VAL A 213 3.10 17.61 -19.27
C VAL A 213 2.11 18.69 -19.75
N GLY A 214 2.53 19.96 -19.62
CA GLY A 214 1.80 21.16 -20.06
C GLY A 214 0.64 21.65 -19.20
N VAL A 215 0.31 21.01 -18.06
CA VAL A 215 -0.82 21.42 -17.22
C VAL A 215 -0.57 21.16 -15.73
N GLU A 216 -0.96 22.13 -14.90
CA GLU A 216 -0.82 22.08 -13.44
C GLU A 216 -2.21 21.93 -12.78
N GLY A 217 -2.25 21.33 -11.59
CA GLY A 217 -3.49 21.17 -10.83
C GLY A 217 -3.31 20.30 -9.60
N TRP A 218 -4.41 19.94 -8.96
CA TRP A 218 -4.43 19.24 -7.68
C TRP A 218 -4.92 17.79 -7.84
N VAL A 219 -4.21 16.87 -7.21
CA VAL A 219 -4.59 15.46 -7.09
C VAL A 219 -4.61 15.04 -5.62
N SER A 220 -5.41 14.04 -5.28
CA SER A 220 -5.37 13.49 -3.93
C SER A 220 -4.14 12.61 -3.75
N ILE A 221 -3.41 12.83 -2.65
CA ILE A 221 -2.18 12.11 -2.30
C ILE A 221 -2.41 10.60 -2.19
N ARG A 222 -3.63 10.17 -1.87
CA ARG A 222 -4.01 8.75 -1.75
C ARG A 222 -3.86 7.94 -3.05
N TYR A 223 -3.81 8.61 -4.20
CA TYR A 223 -3.79 7.97 -5.51
C TYR A 223 -2.46 8.18 -6.25
N ILE A 224 -1.42 8.57 -5.53
CA ILE A 224 -0.07 8.76 -6.05
C ILE A 224 0.92 8.06 -5.12
N ASP A 225 1.85 7.32 -5.70
CA ASP A 225 2.96 6.70 -4.97
C ASP A 225 4.24 7.47 -5.26
N GLN A 226 5.13 7.61 -4.28
CA GLN A 226 6.46 8.13 -4.55
C GLN A 226 7.17 7.22 -5.55
N PHE A 227 7.75 7.83 -6.58
CA PHE A 227 8.41 7.13 -7.66
C PHE A 227 9.81 7.70 -7.84
N ASP A 228 10.80 6.99 -7.32
CA ASP A 228 12.21 7.35 -7.37
C ASP A 228 13.03 6.30 -8.14
N ASP A 229 12.68 6.07 -9.43
CA ASP A 229 13.50 5.22 -10.32
C ASP A 229 14.71 6.03 -10.80
N LYS A 230 15.76 6.06 -9.97
CA LYS A 230 17.03 6.72 -10.28
C LYS A 230 17.92 5.82 -11.13
N GLY A 231 18.63 6.46 -12.05
CA GLY A 231 19.71 5.84 -12.80
C GLY A 231 20.89 6.79 -12.90
N GLN A 232 22.07 6.23 -13.08
CA GLN A 232 23.28 6.98 -13.39
C GLN A 232 23.64 6.75 -14.85
N VAL A 233 24.07 7.82 -15.52
CA VAL A 233 24.59 7.73 -16.88
C VAL A 233 25.86 6.88 -16.88
N ASN A 234 25.92 5.92 -17.80
CA ASN A 234 27.04 5.02 -17.99
C ASN A 234 27.41 4.97 -19.48
N VAL A 235 28.31 5.85 -19.89
CA VAL A 235 28.88 5.89 -21.25
C VAL A 235 30.41 5.75 -21.18
N GLU A 236 31.02 5.02 -22.11
CA GLU A 236 32.48 4.80 -22.09
C GLU A 236 33.25 6.08 -22.47
N ASN A 237 32.75 6.84 -23.44
CA ASN A 237 33.37 8.08 -23.92
C ASN A 237 32.30 9.11 -24.31
N GLY A 238 32.53 10.38 -24.01
CA GLY A 238 31.65 11.48 -24.39
C GLY A 238 30.48 11.68 -23.42
N TYR A 239 29.27 11.81 -23.95
CA TYR A 239 28.07 12.13 -23.19
C TYR A 239 26.83 11.41 -23.75
N LEU A 240 25.84 11.21 -22.88
CA LEU A 240 24.51 10.71 -23.24
C LEU A 240 23.61 11.87 -23.69
N ASN A 241 23.04 11.74 -24.88
CA ASN A 241 22.08 12.72 -25.39
C ASN A 241 20.71 12.57 -24.72
N ILE A 242 20.15 13.68 -24.24
CA ILE A 242 18.71 13.78 -23.95
C ILE A 242 18.03 14.30 -25.21
N ARG A 243 17.00 13.58 -25.69
CA ARG A 243 16.29 13.90 -26.94
C ARG A 243 14.84 14.32 -26.70
N ALA A 244 14.29 15.11 -27.61
CA ALA A 244 12.90 15.56 -27.52
C ALA A 244 11.90 14.40 -27.63
N GLU A 245 12.27 13.33 -28.35
CA GLU A 245 11.47 12.12 -28.57
C GLU A 245 12.35 10.86 -28.47
N GLY A 246 11.72 9.69 -28.32
CA GLY A 246 12.39 8.38 -28.26
C GLY A 246 12.89 7.89 -29.62
N ASP A 247 13.71 8.69 -30.28
CA ASP A 247 14.30 8.44 -31.59
C ASP A 247 15.72 9.02 -31.63
N ILE A 248 16.68 8.28 -32.18
CA ILE A 248 18.07 8.71 -32.33
C ILE A 248 18.24 9.92 -33.25
N ASN A 249 17.24 10.24 -34.07
CA ASN A 249 17.25 11.39 -34.97
C ASN A 249 16.55 12.62 -34.38
N ALA A 250 15.88 12.48 -33.23
CA ALA A 250 15.20 13.60 -32.59
C ALA A 250 16.20 14.63 -32.06
N SER A 251 15.78 15.91 -32.07
CA SER A 251 16.57 17.04 -31.58
C SER A 251 17.06 16.82 -30.16
N LYS A 252 18.28 17.28 -29.89
CA LYS A 252 18.83 17.30 -28.53
C LYS A 252 18.10 18.33 -27.68
N VAL A 253 17.88 18.00 -26.41
CA VAL A 253 17.33 18.90 -25.40
C VAL A 253 18.45 19.74 -24.76
N ILE A 254 19.65 19.17 -24.66
CA ILE A 254 20.87 19.83 -24.19
C ILE A 254 22.02 19.53 -25.15
N GLU A 255 22.81 20.53 -25.50
CA GLU A 255 23.86 20.38 -26.53
C GLU A 255 25.01 19.48 -26.08
N ASP A 256 25.46 19.65 -24.83
CA ASP A 256 26.62 18.97 -24.25
C ASP A 256 26.28 17.61 -23.62
N GLY A 257 25.00 17.21 -23.62
CA GLY A 257 24.54 15.95 -23.04
C GLY A 257 24.80 15.79 -21.54
N LEU A 258 24.69 14.54 -21.08
CA LEU A 258 24.97 14.12 -19.70
C LEU A 258 26.25 13.29 -19.66
N LEU A 259 27.17 13.60 -18.75
CA LEU A 259 28.40 12.85 -18.55
C LEU A 259 28.16 11.58 -17.72
N THR A 260 29.09 10.62 -17.80
CA THR A 260 29.07 9.43 -16.96
C THR A 260 29.06 9.77 -15.48
N GLY A 261 28.22 9.07 -14.72
CA GLY A 261 27.99 9.28 -13.30
C GLY A 261 26.92 10.33 -13.00
N GLU A 262 26.43 11.07 -14.00
CA GLU A 262 25.32 12.00 -13.76
C GLU A 262 24.03 11.26 -13.46
N GLU A 263 23.31 11.75 -12.46
CA GLU A 263 22.04 11.21 -12.05
C GLU A 263 20.93 11.65 -13.00
N VAL A 264 20.08 10.68 -13.35
CA VAL A 264 18.83 10.91 -14.04
C VAL A 264 17.71 10.24 -13.27
N ARG A 265 16.52 10.83 -13.31
CA ARG A 265 15.30 10.17 -12.84
C ARG A 265 14.54 9.64 -14.03
N VAL A 266 14.29 8.34 -14.05
CA VAL A 266 13.46 7.69 -15.05
C VAL A 266 12.01 8.06 -14.78
N ILE A 267 11.34 8.61 -15.79
CA ILE A 267 9.94 8.99 -15.76
C ILE A 267 9.09 7.86 -16.36
N SER A 268 9.50 7.31 -17.49
CA SER A 268 8.76 6.22 -18.12
C SER A 268 9.66 5.40 -19.02
N LYS A 269 9.24 4.17 -19.31
CA LYS A 269 9.94 3.27 -20.22
C LYS A 269 9.04 2.93 -21.41
N ASN A 270 9.55 3.12 -22.61
CA ASN A 270 8.95 2.62 -23.84
C ASN A 270 10.01 1.88 -24.64
N LYS A 271 9.96 0.54 -24.57
CA LYS A 271 10.97 -0.35 -25.15
C LYS A 271 12.38 0.03 -24.68
N ASP A 272 13.18 0.56 -25.60
CA ASP A 272 14.58 0.90 -25.41
C ASP A 272 14.78 2.37 -25.00
N TRP A 273 13.73 3.19 -25.02
CA TRP A 273 13.80 4.59 -24.62
C TRP A 273 13.18 4.82 -23.26
N LEU A 274 13.90 5.57 -22.45
CA LEU A 274 13.47 6.06 -21.15
C LEU A 274 13.21 7.55 -21.26
N LYS A 275 12.02 7.99 -20.87
CA LYS A 275 11.81 9.40 -20.59
C LYS A 275 12.46 9.70 -19.24
N VAL A 276 13.25 10.76 -19.13
CA VAL A 276 14.01 11.11 -17.92
C VAL A 276 13.93 12.60 -17.58
N VAL A 277 14.19 12.94 -16.33
CA VAL A 277 14.58 14.30 -15.90
C VAL A 277 16.04 14.28 -15.46
N ALA A 278 16.85 15.23 -15.95
CA ALA A 278 18.23 15.44 -15.53
C ALA A 278 18.59 16.93 -15.60
N ARG A 279 19.28 17.47 -14.58
CA ARG A 279 19.66 18.89 -14.49
C ARG A 279 18.52 19.88 -14.81
N GLU A 280 17.29 19.58 -14.40
CA GLU A 280 16.06 20.36 -14.70
C GLU A 280 15.49 20.21 -16.13
N PHE A 281 16.17 19.48 -17.03
CA PHE A 281 15.67 19.19 -18.38
C PHE A 281 14.94 17.84 -18.44
N SER A 282 13.83 17.79 -19.20
CA SER A 282 13.10 16.54 -19.47
C SER A 282 13.26 16.11 -20.93
N GLY A 283 13.47 14.83 -21.18
CA GLY A 283 13.50 14.26 -22.53
C GLY A 283 13.72 12.76 -22.52
N PHE A 284 14.23 12.19 -23.61
CA PHE A 284 14.38 10.75 -23.79
C PHE A 284 15.85 10.36 -23.92
N VAL A 285 16.24 9.29 -23.22
CA VAL A 285 17.56 8.65 -23.30
C VAL A 285 17.40 7.17 -23.59
N HIS A 286 18.41 6.52 -24.17
CA HIS A 286 18.36 5.10 -24.43
C HIS A 286 18.73 4.29 -23.18
N ASN A 287 17.96 3.24 -22.87
CA ASN A 287 18.00 2.45 -21.63
C ASN A 287 19.36 1.78 -21.39
N GLU A 288 20.10 1.45 -22.46
CA GLU A 288 21.41 0.78 -22.34
C GLU A 288 22.49 1.66 -21.67
N TYR A 289 22.32 2.98 -21.70
CA TYR A 289 23.29 3.93 -21.16
C TYR A 289 22.97 4.37 -19.73
N LEU A 290 22.00 3.74 -19.07
CA LEU A 290 21.73 3.96 -17.65
C LEU A 290 22.05 2.72 -16.83
N LYS A 291 22.80 2.91 -15.76
CA LYS A 291 22.97 1.92 -14.69
C LYS A 291 21.97 2.26 -13.59
N LYS A 292 21.06 1.33 -13.27
CA LYS A 292 20.11 1.50 -12.15
C LYS A 292 20.86 1.45 -10.81
N GLU A 293 20.45 2.30 -9.87
CA GLU A 293 20.82 2.15 -8.47
C GLU A 293 19.94 1.03 -7.87
N ILE A 294 20.56 0.09 -7.16
CA ILE A 294 19.89 -1.02 -6.46
C ILE A 294 19.52 -0.55 -5.06
#